data_AF-A0A928FMJ2-F1
#
_entry.id   AF-A0A928FMJ2-F1
#
_cell.length_a   1.000
_cell.length_b   1.000
_cell.length_c   1.000
_cell.angle_alpha   90.00
_cell.angle_beta   90.00
_cell.angle_gamma   90.00
#
_symmetry.space_group_name_H-M   'P 1'
#
loop_
_entity.id
_entity.type
_entity.pdbx_description
1 polymer ?
#
loop_
_entity_poly.entity_id
_entity_poly.type
_entity_poly.pdbx_seq_one_letter_code
_entity_poly.pdbx_strand_id
1 'polypeptide(L)'
;MLRIGKTIIKDNPNRGSLEFGVVLISEIAKELGNNLSNQEVKRNSEDSNVKNELIDYWIKMCRHKATICGKPFIRVISDEQRPEDLGAINRDVFNVVHIRKSGDFELVMPCFFITELIHDFLYPKFKSFYLDYRYARGDTSFIMYVMHNIFAALHNFYKNTYNLFGVCELEVDIESGTLNGEYEASYYYISSKKAYSDRFTTDCYAQFFENLVRSSKVSLDEMREYNSTQPTADEFDLQNSRFIAKMKNIDCKVG
;
A
#
# COMPACT_ATOMS: atom_id res chain seq x y z
N MET A 1 -4.76 -0.91 -21.18
CA MET A 1 -5.14 -0.91 -19.75
C MET A 1 -5.02 -2.31 -19.14
N LEU A 2 -4.52 -2.36 -17.91
CA LEU A 2 -4.30 -3.53 -17.07
C LEU A 2 -5.61 -4.25 -16.72
N ARG A 3 -5.88 -5.43 -17.30
CA ARG A 3 -7.14 -6.18 -17.11
C ARG A 3 -6.90 -7.68 -17.03
N ILE A 4 -7.72 -8.36 -16.22
CA ILE A 4 -7.63 -9.82 -15.99
C ILE A 4 -8.58 -10.59 -16.91
N GLY A 5 -9.80 -10.08 -17.08
CA GLY A 5 -10.83 -10.64 -17.93
C GLY A 5 -10.63 -10.33 -19.41
N LYS A 6 -11.72 -9.97 -20.10
CA LYS A 6 -11.63 -9.48 -21.49
C LYS A 6 -10.89 -8.15 -21.56
N THR A 7 -10.30 -7.85 -22.71
CA THR A 7 -9.50 -6.63 -22.96
C THR A 7 -10.04 -5.93 -24.20
N ILE A 8 -9.92 -4.59 -24.25
CA ILE A 8 -10.32 -3.80 -25.43
C ILE A 8 -9.48 -4.18 -26.66
N ILE A 9 -8.20 -4.47 -26.46
CA ILE A 9 -7.30 -5.01 -27.49
C ILE A 9 -7.43 -6.53 -27.49
N LYS A 10 -7.78 -7.12 -28.64
CA LYS A 10 -7.78 -8.58 -28.83
C LYS A 10 -6.35 -9.13 -28.67
N ASP A 11 -6.18 -10.14 -27.84
CA ASP A 11 -4.88 -10.76 -27.52
C ASP A 11 -3.81 -9.78 -26.99
N ASN A 12 -4.22 -8.85 -26.12
CA ASN A 12 -3.32 -7.88 -25.49
C ASN A 12 -2.09 -8.58 -24.83
N PRO A 13 -0.86 -8.23 -25.21
CA PRO A 13 0.36 -8.79 -24.61
C PRO A 13 0.47 -8.48 -23.11
N ASN A 14 -0.14 -7.39 -22.66
CA ASN A 14 -0.12 -6.95 -21.27
C ASN A 14 -1.28 -7.54 -20.45
N ARG A 15 -1.93 -8.60 -20.92
CA ARG A 15 -3.03 -9.24 -20.16
C ARG A 15 -2.48 -9.98 -18.94
N GLY A 16 -3.15 -9.83 -17.79
CA GLY A 16 -2.76 -10.50 -16.55
C GLY A 16 -1.52 -9.92 -15.86
N SER A 17 -0.95 -8.85 -16.41
CA SER A 17 0.24 -8.15 -15.93
C SER A 17 0.01 -7.26 -14.71
N LEU A 18 -1.22 -7.20 -14.19
CA LEU A 18 -1.43 -6.71 -12.83
C LEU A 18 -0.63 -7.64 -11.94
N GLU A 19 0.49 -7.17 -11.41
CA GLU A 19 1.44 -7.87 -10.52
C GLU A 19 1.17 -7.52 -9.05
N PHE A 20 2.11 -7.83 -8.16
CA PHE A 20 2.02 -7.50 -6.75
C PHE A 20 2.82 -6.24 -6.43
N GLY A 21 2.35 -5.43 -5.49
CA GLY A 21 3.03 -4.21 -5.05
C GLY A 21 2.08 -3.09 -4.67
N VAL A 22 2.62 -1.89 -4.55
CA VAL A 22 1.82 -0.66 -4.38
C VAL A 22 1.38 -0.21 -5.77
N VAL A 23 0.09 -0.38 -6.07
CA VAL A 23 -0.48 0.05 -7.35
C VAL A 23 -1.17 1.39 -7.11
N LEU A 24 -0.60 2.44 -7.71
CA LEU A 24 -1.22 3.76 -7.77
C LEU A 24 -2.10 3.80 -9.02
N ILE A 25 -3.41 3.95 -8.83
CA ILE A 25 -4.34 4.10 -9.95
C ILE A 25 -5.01 5.46 -9.76
N SER A 26 -4.67 6.41 -10.63
CA SER A 26 -5.40 7.67 -10.69
C SER A 26 -6.74 7.43 -11.39
N GLU A 27 -7.84 7.88 -10.78
CA GLU A 27 -9.18 7.93 -11.38
C GLU A 27 -9.81 6.58 -11.75
N ILE A 28 -9.62 5.53 -10.92
CA ILE A 28 -10.24 4.22 -11.13
C ILE A 28 -11.77 4.28 -11.20
N ALA A 29 -12.41 5.18 -10.45
CA ALA A 29 -13.85 5.32 -10.41
C ALA A 29 -14.41 5.93 -11.70
N LYS A 30 -13.66 6.81 -12.37
CA LYS A 30 -14.05 7.35 -13.69
C LYS A 30 -14.00 6.29 -14.79
N GLU A 31 -13.09 5.32 -14.65
CA GLU A 31 -12.93 4.19 -15.56
C GLU A 31 -13.99 3.10 -15.36
N LEU A 32 -14.26 2.75 -14.10
CA LEU A 32 -15.28 1.76 -13.75
C LEU A 32 -16.69 2.34 -13.93
N GLY A 33 -16.88 3.63 -13.67
CA GLY A 33 -18.16 4.30 -13.68
C GLY A 33 -19.09 3.83 -12.54
N ASN A 34 -20.25 4.47 -12.44
CA ASN A 34 -21.22 4.17 -11.39
C ASN A 34 -22.05 2.91 -11.74
N ASN A 35 -22.49 2.19 -10.72
CA ASN A 35 -23.39 1.03 -10.87
C ASN A 35 -24.66 1.38 -11.64
N LEU A 36 -25.21 2.60 -11.45
CA LEU A 36 -26.37 3.10 -12.19
C LEU A 36 -26.10 3.18 -13.70
N SER A 37 -24.95 3.73 -14.10
CA SER A 37 -24.56 3.81 -15.52
C SER A 37 -24.24 2.44 -16.14
N ASN A 38 -23.90 1.45 -15.31
CA ASN A 38 -23.52 0.10 -15.75
C ASN A 38 -24.67 -0.92 -15.71
N GLN A 39 -25.91 -0.50 -15.43
CA GLN A 39 -27.06 -1.42 -15.34
C GLN A 39 -27.33 -2.13 -16.67
N GLU A 40 -27.22 -1.42 -17.80
CA GLU A 40 -27.50 -1.93 -19.14
C GLU A 40 -26.42 -2.89 -19.70
N VAL A 41 -25.24 -2.90 -19.08
CA VAL A 41 -24.10 -3.70 -19.52
C VAL A 41 -24.29 -5.15 -19.08
N LYS A 42 -24.29 -6.10 -20.02
CA LYS A 42 -24.41 -7.55 -19.74
C LYS A 42 -23.03 -8.22 -19.63
N ARG A 43 -22.85 -9.10 -18.64
CA ARG A 43 -21.59 -9.85 -18.43
C ARG A 43 -21.20 -10.75 -19.62
N ASN A 44 -22.18 -11.28 -20.34
CA ASN A 44 -21.97 -12.20 -21.47
C ASN A 44 -21.81 -11.52 -22.84
N SER A 45 -21.66 -10.19 -22.88
CA SER A 45 -21.40 -9.48 -24.14
C SER A 45 -20.08 -9.97 -24.78
N GLU A 46 -20.07 -10.03 -26.12
CA GLU A 46 -18.87 -10.38 -26.90
C GLU A 46 -17.75 -9.35 -26.69
N ASP A 47 -18.11 -8.07 -26.66
CA ASP A 47 -17.20 -6.94 -26.47
C ASP A 47 -16.73 -6.78 -25.03
N SER A 48 -15.54 -6.20 -24.85
CA SER A 48 -15.00 -5.86 -23.53
C SER A 48 -15.90 -4.85 -22.82
N ASN A 49 -16.23 -5.11 -21.55
CA ASN A 49 -17.08 -4.27 -20.71
C ASN A 49 -16.67 -4.33 -19.23
N VAL A 50 -17.09 -3.34 -18.44
CA VAL A 50 -16.69 -3.20 -17.02
C VAL A 50 -16.96 -4.49 -16.22
N LYS A 51 -18.04 -5.23 -16.54
CA LYS A 51 -18.43 -6.47 -15.84
C LYS A 51 -17.63 -7.71 -16.28
N ASN A 52 -17.10 -7.74 -17.50
CA ASN A 52 -16.36 -8.89 -18.04
C ASN A 52 -14.83 -8.72 -18.00
N GLU A 53 -14.37 -7.56 -17.58
CA GLU A 53 -12.95 -7.21 -17.38
C GLU A 53 -12.40 -7.69 -16.04
N LEU A 54 -13.29 -8.03 -15.10
CA LEU A 54 -13.01 -8.65 -13.80
C LEU A 54 -12.04 -7.84 -12.91
N ILE A 55 -11.94 -6.52 -13.11
CA ILE A 55 -11.16 -5.64 -12.24
C ILE A 55 -11.70 -5.67 -10.80
N ASP A 56 -13.02 -5.65 -10.61
CA ASP A 56 -13.62 -5.76 -9.26
C ASP A 56 -13.26 -7.08 -8.57
N TYR A 57 -13.26 -8.18 -9.32
CA TYR A 57 -12.83 -9.49 -8.80
C TYR A 57 -11.34 -9.49 -8.45
N TRP A 58 -10.52 -8.82 -9.26
CA TRP A 58 -9.12 -8.62 -8.92
C TRP A 58 -8.96 -7.83 -7.63
N ILE A 59 -9.64 -6.68 -7.46
CA ILE A 59 -9.57 -5.86 -6.24
C ILE A 59 -9.95 -6.68 -4.99
N LYS A 60 -10.92 -7.59 -5.13
CA LYS A 60 -11.34 -8.48 -4.03
C LYS A 60 -10.33 -9.57 -3.69
N MET A 61 -9.65 -10.11 -4.70
CA MET A 61 -8.79 -11.27 -4.55
C MET A 61 -7.29 -10.93 -4.52
N CYS A 62 -6.89 -9.70 -4.87
CA CYS A 62 -5.49 -9.30 -4.99
C CYS A 62 -4.75 -9.42 -3.66
N ARG A 63 -5.44 -9.36 -2.52
CA ARG A 63 -4.85 -9.56 -1.20
C ARG A 63 -4.17 -10.92 -1.01
N HIS A 64 -4.55 -11.94 -1.78
CA HIS A 64 -3.95 -13.28 -1.71
C HIS A 64 -2.62 -13.43 -2.47
N LYS A 65 -2.21 -12.41 -3.23
CA LYS A 65 -1.12 -12.51 -4.19
C LYS A 65 0.23 -12.09 -3.62
N ALA A 66 0.24 -11.14 -2.69
CA ALA A 66 1.47 -10.60 -2.15
C ALA A 66 1.27 -10.42 -0.68
N THR A 67 1.64 -11.45 0.04
CA THR A 67 1.61 -11.42 1.48
C THR A 67 3.06 -11.50 1.91
N ILE A 68 3.66 -10.33 2.17
CA ILE A 68 4.98 -10.27 2.81
C ILE A 68 4.69 -10.23 4.30
N CYS A 69 5.18 -11.22 5.04
CA CYS A 69 5.04 -11.24 6.50
C CYS A 69 3.59 -11.30 7.03
N GLY A 70 2.69 -12.03 6.35
CA GLY A 70 1.28 -12.16 6.77
C GLY A 70 0.45 -10.87 6.58
N LYS A 71 1.00 -9.85 5.93
CA LYS A 71 0.27 -8.63 5.54
C LYS A 71 0.12 -8.61 4.03
N PRO A 72 -1.08 -8.30 3.49
CA PRO A 72 -1.21 -8.01 2.08
C PRO A 72 -0.31 -6.82 1.75
N PHE A 73 0.80 -7.08 1.09
CA PHE A 73 1.75 -6.13 0.51
C PHE A 73 1.17 -5.46 -0.75
N ILE A 74 -0.01 -5.90 -1.19
CA ILE A 74 -0.78 -5.18 -2.18
C ILE A 74 -1.62 -4.12 -1.50
N ARG A 75 -1.23 -2.88 -1.73
CA ARG A 75 -2.02 -1.69 -1.41
C ARG A 75 -2.40 -1.04 -2.73
N VAL A 76 -3.71 -1.02 -3.00
CA VAL A 76 -4.26 -0.21 -4.08
C VAL A 76 -4.61 1.13 -3.46
N ILE A 77 -3.87 2.16 -3.82
CA ILE A 77 -4.18 3.53 -3.43
C ILE A 77 -4.81 4.17 -4.66
N SER A 78 -6.05 4.62 -4.49
CA SER A 78 -6.78 5.36 -5.50
C SER A 78 -7.10 6.74 -4.97
N ASP A 79 -6.74 7.76 -5.73
CA ASP A 79 -7.18 9.12 -5.48
C ASP A 79 -8.54 9.31 -6.15
N GLU A 80 -9.59 9.39 -5.33
CA GLU A 80 -10.96 9.59 -5.79
C GLU A 80 -11.57 10.81 -5.14
N GLN A 81 -12.18 11.67 -5.95
CA GLN A 81 -12.85 12.88 -5.47
C GLN A 81 -14.07 12.54 -4.61
N ARG A 82 -14.71 11.40 -4.88
CA ARG A 82 -15.86 10.91 -4.12
C ARG A 82 -15.74 9.39 -3.93
N PRO A 83 -15.73 8.88 -2.68
CA PRO A 83 -15.78 7.43 -2.45
C PRO A 83 -17.09 6.83 -2.98
N GLU A 84 -18.11 7.66 -3.19
CA GLU A 84 -19.40 7.26 -3.75
C GLU A 84 -19.41 6.95 -5.26
N ASP A 85 -18.28 7.11 -5.95
CA ASP A 85 -18.16 6.73 -7.36
C ASP A 85 -17.59 5.31 -7.53
N LEU A 86 -17.00 4.73 -6.48
CA LEU A 86 -16.60 3.31 -6.44
C LEU A 86 -17.84 2.41 -6.41
N GLY A 87 -17.83 1.33 -7.21
CA GLY A 87 -18.97 0.41 -7.31
C GLY A 87 -19.46 -0.13 -5.94
N ALA A 88 -20.78 -0.25 -5.76
CA ALA A 88 -21.40 -0.65 -4.48
C ALA A 88 -20.87 -2.00 -3.95
N ILE A 89 -20.58 -2.92 -4.88
CA ILE A 89 -20.04 -4.26 -4.60
C ILE A 89 -18.65 -4.21 -3.95
N ASN A 90 -17.88 -3.15 -4.19
CA ASN A 90 -16.59 -2.93 -3.56
C ASN A 90 -16.77 -2.21 -2.22
N ARG A 91 -17.72 -1.28 -2.11
CA ARG A 91 -18.05 -0.58 -0.86
C ARG A 91 -18.54 -1.50 0.27
N ASP A 92 -19.37 -2.50 -0.03
CA ASP A 92 -19.86 -3.45 0.99
C ASP A 92 -18.73 -4.28 1.65
N VAL A 93 -17.55 -4.33 1.04
CA VAL A 93 -16.40 -5.11 1.53
C VAL A 93 -15.42 -4.24 2.32
N PHE A 94 -15.56 -2.90 2.26
CA PHE A 94 -14.62 -1.97 2.86
C PHE A 94 -15.25 -1.21 4.02
N ASN A 95 -14.50 -1.10 5.11
CA ASN A 95 -14.76 -0.08 6.12
C ASN A 95 -13.92 1.15 5.76
N VAL A 96 -14.53 2.32 5.85
CA VAL A 96 -13.81 3.60 5.73
C VAL A 96 -13.27 3.91 7.13
N VAL A 97 -11.96 4.02 7.23
CA VAL A 97 -11.29 4.33 8.50
C VAL A 97 -10.80 5.77 8.42
N HIS A 98 -11.40 6.64 9.23
CA HIS A 98 -10.94 8.01 9.39
C HIS A 98 -9.97 8.06 10.56
N ILE A 99 -8.71 8.40 10.29
CA ILE A 99 -7.71 8.58 11.34
C ILE A 99 -7.89 9.99 11.90
N ARG A 100 -8.41 10.12 13.12
CA ARG A 100 -8.53 11.42 13.78
C ARG A 100 -7.20 11.91 14.30
N LYS A 101 -6.47 11.01 14.96
CA LYS A 101 -5.23 11.34 15.65
C LYS A 101 -4.30 10.13 15.65
N SER A 102 -3.03 10.41 15.39
CA SER A 102 -1.93 9.46 15.59
C SER A 102 -1.16 9.89 16.83
N GLY A 103 -0.99 8.98 17.79
CA GLY A 103 -0.07 9.15 18.90
C GLY A 103 1.37 8.79 18.51
N ASP A 104 2.31 9.17 19.37
CA ASP A 104 3.70 8.74 19.26
C ASP A 104 3.86 7.27 19.69
N PHE A 105 5.00 6.67 19.35
CA PHE A 105 5.34 5.32 19.82
C PHE A 105 5.73 5.37 21.30
N GLU A 106 4.87 4.82 22.15
CA GLU A 106 5.09 4.69 23.57
C GLU A 106 5.53 3.28 23.95
N LEU A 107 6.38 3.17 24.96
CA LEU A 107 6.87 1.89 25.46
C LEU A 107 6.00 1.40 26.61
N VAL A 108 5.40 0.22 26.45
CA VAL A 108 4.49 -0.34 27.45
C VAL A 108 5.21 -1.22 28.49
N MET A 109 6.54 -1.35 28.41
CA MET A 109 7.34 -2.17 29.32
C MET A 109 7.46 -1.51 30.71
N PRO A 110 7.05 -2.18 31.80
CA PRO A 110 7.14 -1.60 33.14
C PRO A 110 8.61 -1.39 33.56
N CYS A 111 8.85 -0.31 34.31
CA CYS A 111 10.17 0.06 34.87
C CYS A 111 11.29 0.34 33.85
N PHE A 112 10.99 0.40 32.54
CA PHE A 112 12.01 0.65 31.52
C PHE A 112 12.55 2.09 31.53
N PHE A 113 11.79 3.03 32.12
CA PHE A 113 12.18 4.45 32.26
C PHE A 113 13.59 4.64 32.88
N ILE A 114 14.03 3.75 33.77
CA ILE A 114 15.38 3.81 34.37
C ILE A 114 16.45 3.57 33.31
N THR A 115 16.22 2.58 32.45
CA THR A 115 17.16 2.23 31.37
C THR A 115 17.16 3.31 30.30
N GLU A 116 15.99 3.85 29.96
CA GLU A 116 15.84 4.99 29.06
C GLU A 116 16.62 6.21 29.57
N LEU A 117 16.49 6.57 30.85
CA LEU A 117 17.24 7.68 31.45
C LEU A 117 18.76 7.46 31.41
N ILE A 118 19.23 6.25 31.71
CA ILE A 118 20.66 5.90 31.63
C ILE A 118 21.16 6.00 30.18
N HIS A 119 20.37 5.51 29.22
CA HIS A 119 20.71 5.57 27.81
C HIS A 119 20.76 7.01 27.30
N ASP A 120 19.72 7.81 27.58
CA ASP A 120 19.63 9.21 27.16
C ASP A 120 20.74 10.08 27.77
N PHE A 121 21.21 9.74 28.96
CA PHE A 121 22.33 10.45 29.58
C PHE A 121 23.70 10.04 29.00
N LEU A 122 23.95 8.75 28.84
CA LEU A 122 25.27 8.24 28.48
C LEU A 122 25.52 8.15 26.98
N TYR A 123 24.53 7.72 26.19
CA TYR A 123 24.69 7.43 24.77
C TYR A 123 24.99 8.68 23.93
N PRO A 124 24.32 9.83 24.10
CA PRO A 124 24.65 11.05 23.34
C PRO A 124 26.06 11.56 23.64
N LYS A 125 26.49 11.49 24.91
CA LYS A 125 27.83 11.89 25.33
C LYS A 125 28.90 10.99 24.70
N PHE A 126 28.69 9.68 24.75
CA PHE A 126 29.58 8.73 24.08
C PHE A 126 29.59 8.92 22.56
N LYS A 127 28.42 9.15 21.94
CA LYS A 127 28.31 9.38 20.50
C LYS A 127 29.12 10.61 20.06
N SER A 128 29.01 11.72 20.78
CA SER A 128 29.83 12.92 20.50
C SER A 128 31.32 12.62 20.63
N PHE A 129 31.71 12.03 21.76
CA PHE A 129 33.10 11.66 22.02
C PHE A 129 33.68 10.70 20.97
N TYR A 130 32.89 9.71 20.54
CA TYR A 130 33.27 8.74 19.52
C TYR A 130 33.45 9.41 18.15
N LEU A 131 32.57 10.35 17.79
CA LEU A 131 32.68 11.13 16.56
C LEU A 131 33.93 12.01 16.57
N ASP A 132 34.19 12.72 17.66
CA ASP A 132 35.38 13.57 17.82
C ASP A 132 36.66 12.74 17.77
N TYR A 133 36.67 11.58 18.43
CA TYR A 133 37.79 10.65 18.39
C TYR A 133 38.06 10.15 16.97
N ARG A 134 37.03 9.74 16.22
CA ARG A 134 37.16 9.24 14.85
C ARG A 134 37.52 10.35 13.84
N TYR A 135 37.16 11.59 14.15
CA TYR A 135 37.57 12.76 13.36
C TYR A 135 39.05 13.09 13.59
N ALA A 136 39.51 13.06 14.84
CA ALA A 136 40.90 13.35 15.19
C ALA A 136 41.87 12.19 14.87
N ARG A 137 41.36 10.95 14.79
CA ARG A 137 42.16 9.73 14.58
C ARG A 137 41.50 8.76 13.61
N GLY A 138 42.29 8.25 12.65
CA GLY A 138 41.86 7.23 11.69
C GLY A 138 41.99 5.79 12.19
N ASP A 139 42.58 5.56 13.36
CA ASP A 139 42.81 4.25 13.98
C ASP A 139 41.88 4.00 15.18
N THR A 140 41.65 2.73 15.52
CA THR A 140 40.83 2.34 16.67
C THR A 140 41.69 1.74 17.77
N SER A 141 41.87 2.46 18.86
CA SER A 141 42.52 1.92 20.06
C SER A 141 41.66 0.82 20.72
N PHE A 142 42.30 -0.13 21.40
CA PHE A 142 41.62 -1.23 22.10
C PHE A 142 40.55 -0.73 23.09
N ILE A 143 40.86 0.31 23.87
CA ILE A 143 39.91 0.91 24.83
C ILE A 143 38.66 1.43 24.10
N MET A 144 38.85 2.14 22.97
CA MET A 144 37.74 2.65 22.18
C MET A 144 36.89 1.53 21.58
N TYR A 145 37.53 0.45 21.13
CA TYR A 145 36.84 -0.74 20.64
C TYR A 145 35.95 -1.38 21.74
N VAL A 146 36.48 -1.53 22.96
CA VAL A 146 35.70 -2.05 24.09
C VAL A 146 34.53 -1.13 24.44
N MET A 147 34.77 0.18 24.56
CA MET A 147 33.71 1.15 24.84
C MET A 147 32.62 1.15 23.77
N HIS A 148 33.01 1.13 22.49
CA HIS A 148 32.06 1.06 21.38
C HIS A 148 31.14 -0.16 21.49
N ASN A 149 31.69 -1.34 21.78
CA ASN A 149 30.89 -2.55 21.92
C ASN A 149 29.92 -2.48 23.11
N ILE A 150 30.33 -1.91 24.24
CA ILE A 150 29.45 -1.73 25.41
C ILE A 150 28.28 -0.80 25.06
N PHE A 151 28.57 0.36 24.47
CA PHE A 151 27.53 1.32 24.10
C PHE A 151 26.65 0.84 22.94
N ALA A 152 27.21 0.07 22.00
CA ALA A 152 26.44 -0.59 20.95
C ALA A 152 25.49 -1.64 21.53
N ALA A 153 25.95 -2.46 22.49
CA ALA A 153 25.09 -3.43 23.18
C ALA A 153 23.95 -2.73 23.94
N LEU A 154 24.25 -1.65 24.66
CA LEU A 154 23.23 -0.83 25.35
C LEU A 154 22.21 -0.25 24.38
N HIS A 155 22.68 0.31 23.25
CA HIS A 155 21.81 0.90 22.23
C HIS A 155 20.95 -0.15 21.51
N ASN A 156 21.51 -1.33 21.24
CA ASN A 156 20.78 -2.45 20.65
C ASN A 156 19.72 -2.99 21.62
N PHE A 157 20.05 -3.11 22.92
CA PHE A 157 19.08 -3.49 23.94
C PHE A 157 17.90 -2.50 24.02
N TYR A 158 18.20 -1.20 24.02
CA TYR A 158 17.18 -0.15 23.93
C TYR A 158 16.29 -0.33 22.70
N LYS A 159 16.87 -0.37 21.49
CA LYS A 159 16.12 -0.51 20.23
C LYS A 159 15.27 -1.77 20.18
N ASN A 160 15.83 -2.91 20.57
CA ASN A 160 15.12 -4.19 20.58
C ASN A 160 13.91 -4.14 21.51
N THR A 161 14.00 -3.43 22.64
CA THR A 161 12.91 -3.27 23.58
C THR A 161 11.77 -2.44 22.99
N TYR A 162 12.07 -1.30 22.34
CA TYR A 162 11.06 -0.52 21.60
C TYR A 162 10.44 -1.29 20.45
N ASN A 163 11.22 -2.08 19.72
CA ASN A 163 10.68 -2.92 18.65
C ASN A 163 9.78 -4.05 19.18
N LEU A 164 9.97 -4.48 20.43
CA LEU A 164 9.21 -5.58 21.03
C LEU A 164 7.95 -5.10 21.75
N PHE A 165 8.03 -3.95 22.44
CA PHE A 165 7.00 -3.45 23.34
C PHE A 165 6.47 -2.06 22.98
N GLY A 166 6.97 -1.45 21.90
CA GLY A 166 6.48 -0.16 21.42
C GLY A 166 5.07 -0.29 20.86
N VAL A 167 4.18 0.61 21.27
CA VAL A 167 2.80 0.69 20.80
C VAL A 167 2.51 2.12 20.39
N CYS A 168 1.89 2.29 19.23
CA CYS A 168 1.33 3.57 18.79
C CYS A 168 -0.19 3.48 18.90
N GLU A 169 -0.80 4.41 19.62
CA GLU A 169 -2.24 4.54 19.74
C GLU A 169 -2.78 5.38 18.59
N LEU A 170 -3.75 4.84 17.86
CA LEU A 170 -4.51 5.56 16.85
C LEU A 170 -5.94 5.73 17.33
N GLU A 171 -6.42 6.97 17.30
CA GLU A 171 -7.84 7.28 17.46
C GLU A 171 -8.47 7.22 16.07
N VAL A 172 -9.33 6.23 15.86
CA VAL A 172 -9.97 5.96 14.57
C VAL A 172 -11.49 6.05 14.70
N ASP A 173 -12.11 6.71 13.73
CA ASP A 173 -13.54 6.50 13.50
C ASP A 173 -13.69 5.47 12.40
N ILE A 174 -14.45 4.43 12.71
CA ILE A 174 -14.81 3.40 11.75
C ILE A 174 -16.20 3.74 11.22
N GLU A 175 -16.29 3.86 9.90
CA GLU A 175 -17.54 4.04 9.18
C GLU A 175 -17.75 2.85 8.23
N SER A 176 -18.98 2.34 8.17
CA SER A 176 -19.35 1.34 7.16
C SER A 176 -19.16 1.92 5.75
N GLY A 177 -18.66 1.12 4.80
CA GLY A 177 -18.50 1.56 3.40
C GLY A 177 -19.80 1.98 2.71
N THR A 178 -20.96 1.69 3.31
CA THR A 178 -22.27 2.21 2.88
C THR A 178 -22.49 3.69 3.21
N LEU A 179 -21.59 4.32 3.99
CA LEU A 179 -21.61 5.73 4.39
C LEU A 179 -22.93 6.13 5.06
N ASN A 180 -23.34 5.36 6.07
CA ASN A 180 -24.58 5.61 6.81
C ASN A 180 -24.50 6.82 7.76
N GLY A 181 -23.34 7.48 7.87
CA GLY A 181 -23.11 8.62 8.77
C GLY A 181 -23.01 8.26 10.25
N GLU A 182 -23.01 6.97 10.58
CA GLU A 182 -22.72 6.44 11.92
C GLU A 182 -21.22 6.18 12.04
N TYR A 183 -20.58 6.90 12.95
CA TYR A 183 -19.16 6.76 13.26
C TYR A 183 -18.99 6.03 14.59
N GLU A 184 -18.25 4.92 14.57
CA GLU A 184 -17.84 4.24 15.79
C GLU A 184 -16.42 4.67 16.16
N ALA A 185 -16.31 5.45 17.23
CA ALA A 185 -15.00 5.87 17.76
C ALA A 185 -14.35 4.66 18.44
N SER A 186 -13.15 4.31 17.98
CA SER A 186 -12.39 3.17 18.47
C SER A 186 -10.92 3.52 18.63
N TYR A 187 -10.27 2.89 19.60
CA TYR A 187 -8.82 2.96 19.77
C TYR A 187 -8.17 1.77 19.07
N TYR A 188 -7.28 2.06 18.14
CA TYR A 188 -6.51 1.06 17.43
C TYR A 188 -5.04 1.12 17.85
N TYR A 189 -4.56 0.06 18.48
CA TYR A 189 -3.18 -0.02 18.96
C TYR A 189 -2.29 -0.73 17.95
N ILE A 190 -1.37 0.02 17.33
CA ILE A 190 -0.32 -0.55 16.50
C ILE A 190 0.83 -0.96 17.40
N SER A 191 0.87 -2.24 17.76
CA SER A 191 2.06 -2.84 18.39
C SER A 191 3.14 -3.05 17.34
N SER A 192 4.31 -2.46 17.56
CA SER A 192 5.52 -2.62 16.72
C SER A 192 5.81 -4.10 16.47
N LYS A 193 5.94 -4.93 17.50
CA LYS A 193 6.17 -6.37 17.35
C LYS A 193 5.12 -7.04 16.48
N LYS A 194 3.83 -6.81 16.73
CA LYS A 194 2.76 -7.42 15.91
C LYS A 194 2.79 -6.91 14.47
N ALA A 195 3.04 -5.62 14.28
CA ALA A 195 3.16 -5.00 12.97
C ALA A 195 4.36 -5.53 12.18
N TYR A 196 5.42 -5.95 12.87
CA TYR A 196 6.66 -6.46 12.30
C TYR A 196 6.85 -7.99 12.49
N SER A 197 5.83 -8.74 12.93
CA SER A 197 5.90 -10.21 13.14
C SER A 197 4.93 -10.98 12.24
N ASP A 198 5.44 -12.02 11.57
CA ASP A 198 4.84 -12.87 10.51
C ASP A 198 3.57 -13.69 10.87
N ARG A 199 2.65 -13.24 11.74
CA ARG A 199 1.70 -14.15 12.42
C ARG A 199 0.33 -14.42 11.78
N PHE A 200 -0.01 -13.91 10.60
CA PHE A 200 -1.32 -14.19 9.99
C PHE A 200 -1.25 -14.49 8.48
N THR A 201 -0.97 -15.73 8.12
CA THR A 201 -1.03 -16.19 6.71
C THR A 201 -2.49 -16.49 6.34
N THR A 202 -3.10 -15.66 5.48
CA THR A 202 -4.46 -15.82 4.95
C THR A 202 -4.45 -16.18 3.45
N ASP A 203 -3.46 -16.98 3.05
CA ASP A 203 -3.04 -17.16 1.65
C ASP A 203 -3.58 -18.44 1.00
N CYS A 204 -4.86 -18.78 1.20
CA CYS A 204 -5.46 -20.01 0.66
C CYS A 204 -5.54 -20.05 -0.88
N TYR A 205 -5.42 -18.91 -1.57
CA TYR A 205 -5.50 -18.81 -3.04
C TYR A 205 -4.20 -18.36 -3.72
N ALA A 206 -3.08 -18.27 -3.00
CA ALA A 206 -1.80 -17.80 -3.55
C ALA A 206 -1.37 -18.56 -4.81
N GLN A 207 -1.55 -19.88 -4.83
CA GLN A 207 -1.16 -20.75 -5.95
C GLN A 207 -1.93 -20.46 -7.26
N PHE A 208 -3.20 -20.01 -7.17
CA PHE A 208 -3.96 -19.60 -8.35
C PHE A 208 -3.34 -18.37 -9.02
N PHE A 209 -2.87 -17.42 -8.21
CA PHE A 209 -2.25 -16.19 -8.70
C PHE A 209 -0.81 -16.39 -9.18
N GLU A 210 -0.03 -17.28 -8.54
CA GLU A 210 1.30 -17.67 -9.05
C GLU A 210 1.22 -18.22 -10.48
N ASN A 211 0.24 -19.08 -10.76
CA ASN A 211 0.02 -19.61 -12.09
C ASN A 211 -0.37 -18.52 -13.11
N LEU A 212 -1.14 -17.52 -12.68
CA LEU A 212 -1.53 -16.40 -13.52
C LEU A 212 -0.32 -15.52 -13.88
N VAL A 213 0.57 -15.23 -12.91
CA VAL A 213 1.82 -14.49 -13.14
C VAL A 213 2.77 -15.27 -14.04
N ARG A 214 2.91 -16.60 -13.86
CA ARG A 214 3.71 -17.43 -14.77
C ARG A 214 3.20 -17.42 -16.21
N SER A 215 1.91 -17.17 -16.41
CA SER A 215 1.30 -17.11 -17.75
C SER A 215 1.38 -15.72 -18.41
N SER A 216 1.62 -14.66 -17.63
CA SER A 216 1.79 -13.31 -18.17
C SER A 216 3.17 -13.12 -18.80
N LYS A 217 3.21 -12.35 -19.89
CA LYS A 217 4.45 -12.11 -20.67
C LYS A 217 5.24 -10.86 -20.23
N VAL A 218 4.60 -9.97 -19.48
CA VAL A 218 5.11 -8.62 -19.15
C VAL A 218 4.81 -8.34 -17.69
N SER A 219 5.81 -7.83 -16.96
CA SER A 219 5.69 -7.41 -15.56
C SER A 219 5.22 -5.96 -15.41
N LEU A 220 4.87 -5.53 -14.20
CA LEU A 220 4.52 -4.12 -13.93
C LEU A 220 5.69 -3.17 -14.25
N ASP A 221 6.92 -3.58 -13.93
CA ASP A 221 8.14 -2.78 -14.14
C ASP A 221 8.52 -2.64 -15.63
N GLU A 222 8.07 -3.56 -16.47
CA GLU A 222 8.31 -3.53 -17.93
C GLU A 222 7.24 -2.72 -18.68
N MET A 223 6.28 -2.12 -17.96
CA MET A 223 5.25 -1.31 -18.59
C MET A 223 5.77 0.03 -19.06
N ARG A 224 5.17 0.51 -20.14
CA ARG A 224 5.49 1.83 -20.69
C ARG A 224 4.97 2.91 -19.75
N GLU A 225 5.89 3.67 -19.18
CA GLU A 225 5.61 4.88 -18.41
C GLU A 225 5.38 6.08 -19.34
N TYR A 226 4.79 7.15 -18.80
CA TYR A 226 4.73 8.43 -19.51
C TYR A 226 6.11 9.05 -19.60
N ASN A 227 6.37 9.75 -20.70
CA ASN A 227 7.66 10.40 -20.91
C ASN A 227 7.89 11.61 -19.98
N SER A 228 6.83 12.14 -19.37
CA SER A 228 6.89 13.30 -18.47
C SER A 228 5.90 13.19 -17.31
N THR A 229 5.87 14.20 -16.43
CA THR A 229 4.90 14.29 -15.32
C THR A 229 3.45 14.41 -15.80
N GLN A 230 3.24 14.78 -17.07
CA GLN A 230 1.91 14.82 -17.70
C GLN A 230 1.90 14.02 -19.01
N PRO A 231 0.90 13.18 -19.24
CA PRO A 231 0.74 12.46 -20.50
C PRO A 231 0.34 13.39 -21.66
N THR A 232 0.90 13.12 -22.83
CA THR A 232 0.50 13.74 -24.11
C THR A 232 -0.78 13.12 -24.69
N ALA A 233 -1.41 13.79 -25.65
CA ALA A 233 -2.64 13.31 -26.30
C ALA A 233 -2.48 11.94 -27.00
N ASP A 234 -1.29 11.68 -27.54
CA ASP A 234 -0.94 10.41 -28.17
C ASP A 234 -0.69 9.31 -27.12
N GLU A 235 -0.05 9.65 -25.99
CA GLU A 235 0.12 8.73 -24.86
C GLU A 235 -1.21 8.36 -24.21
N PHE A 236 -2.20 9.25 -24.25
CA PHE A 236 -3.57 8.94 -23.81
C PHE A 236 -4.25 7.88 -24.67
N ASP A 237 -4.03 7.86 -25.99
CA ASP A 237 -4.60 6.82 -26.86
C ASP A 237 -4.00 5.45 -26.60
N LEU A 238 -2.71 5.40 -26.28
CA LEU A 238 -2.00 4.16 -25.98
C LEU A 238 -2.56 3.45 -24.73
N GLN A 239 -3.18 4.18 -23.80
CA GLN A 239 -3.77 3.60 -22.58
C GLN A 239 -4.96 2.68 -22.89
N ASN A 240 -5.68 2.94 -23.99
CA ASN A 240 -6.94 2.28 -24.32
C ASN A 240 -7.95 2.36 -23.14
N SER A 241 -8.05 3.56 -22.57
CA SER A 241 -8.93 3.92 -21.45
C SER A 241 -10.36 4.18 -21.92
N ARG A 242 -11.36 3.75 -21.14
CA ARG A 242 -12.78 4.07 -21.44
C ARG A 242 -13.05 5.53 -21.14
N PHE A 243 -12.47 6.05 -20.07
CA PHE A 243 -12.60 7.43 -19.65
C PHE A 243 -12.03 8.40 -20.70
N ILE A 244 -10.80 8.16 -21.19
CA ILE A 244 -10.19 8.97 -22.26
C ILE A 244 -11.02 8.91 -23.54
N ALA A 245 -11.51 7.72 -23.93
CA ALA A 245 -12.36 7.58 -25.12
C ALA A 245 -13.65 8.41 -25.01
N LYS A 246 -14.25 8.48 -23.81
CA LYS A 246 -15.39 9.38 -23.55
C LYS A 246 -15.00 10.85 -23.66
N MET A 247 -13.84 11.26 -23.13
CA MET A 247 -13.37 12.64 -23.24
C MET A 247 -13.12 13.05 -24.70
N LYS A 248 -12.49 12.20 -25.52
CA LYS A 248 -12.29 12.50 -26.95
C LYS A 248 -13.60 12.64 -27.73
N ASN A 249 -14.61 11.86 -27.37
CA ASN A 249 -15.95 11.99 -27.96
C ASN A 249 -16.67 13.29 -27.56
N ILE A 250 -16.27 13.95 -26.48
CA ILE A 250 -16.77 15.29 -26.12
C ILE A 250 -16.11 16.33 -27.01
N ASP A 251 -14.78 16.25 -27.21
CA ASP A 251 -14.02 17.19 -28.04
C ASP A 251 -14.50 17.19 -29.50
N CYS A 252 -14.76 16.01 -30.08
CA CYS A 252 -15.28 15.89 -31.45
C CYS A 252 -16.72 16.42 -31.65
N LYS A 253 -17.45 16.75 -30.57
CA LYS A 253 -18.80 17.33 -30.66
C LYS A 253 -18.84 18.85 -30.53
N VAL A 254 -17.68 19.47 -30.27
CA VAL A 254 -17.54 20.94 -30.13
C VAL A 254 -16.96 21.59 -31.40
N GLY A 255 -16.65 20.79 -32.43
CA GLY A 255 -16.26 21.24 -33.78
C GLY A 255 -17.42 21.28 -34.76
#